data_AF-A0A483Z1B5-F1
#
_entry.id   AF-A0A483Z1B5-F1
#
_cell.length_a   1.000
_cell.length_b   1.000
_cell.length_c   1.000
_cell.angle_alpha   90.00
_cell.angle_beta   90.00
_cell.angle_gamma   90.00
#
_symmetry.space_group_name_H-M   'P 1'
#
loop_
_entity.id
_entity.type
_entity.pdbx_description
1 polymer ?
#
loop_
_entity_poly.entity_id
_entity_poly.type
_entity_poly.pdbx_seq_one_letter_code
_entity_poly.pdbx_strand_id
1 'polypeptide(L)'
;MSIKPQAIMLLAGWLLAAPAMALTATNAGSGSNTFMFIDNDVDDEYFITTSSLSPRFTGANIWTNYKTNQRSLGYMGNSGWSYSNRYLDLWIDNSPINQPFLGLRCMSTGANCPASGYIPADVLDKAGFSHAMSGTSVAN
;
A
#
# COMPACT_ATOMS: atom_id res chain seq x y z
N MET A 1 3.85 56.24 -18.57
CA MET A 1 3.06 55.14 -17.97
C MET A 1 4.01 54.25 -17.20
N SER A 2 3.93 54.24 -15.88
CA SER A 2 4.79 53.45 -15.00
C SER A 2 4.10 52.13 -14.67
N ILE A 3 4.69 51.02 -15.12
CA ILE A 3 4.18 49.67 -14.85
C ILE A 3 4.58 49.33 -13.41
N LYS A 4 3.59 49.13 -12.52
CA LYS A 4 3.84 48.80 -11.10
C LYS A 4 4.58 47.45 -10.99
N PRO A 5 5.65 47.35 -10.18
CA PRO A 5 6.48 46.14 -10.09
C PRO A 5 5.73 44.90 -9.55
N GLN A 6 4.56 45.11 -8.94
CA GLN A 6 3.69 44.04 -8.46
C GLN A 6 3.09 43.19 -9.60
N ALA A 7 2.94 43.75 -10.81
CA ALA A 7 2.40 43.00 -11.95
C ALA A 7 3.41 41.99 -12.53
N ILE A 8 4.72 42.20 -12.32
CA ILE A 8 5.78 41.37 -12.92
C ILE A 8 6.01 40.07 -12.11
N MET A 9 5.84 40.11 -10.78
CA MET A 9 6.01 38.92 -9.94
C MET A 9 4.92 37.85 -10.12
N LEU A 10 3.71 38.22 -10.54
CA LEU A 10 2.62 37.25 -10.79
C LEU A 10 2.79 36.49 -12.11
N LEU A 11 3.42 37.08 -13.12
CA LEU A 11 3.70 36.41 -14.40
C LEU A 11 4.88 35.43 -14.33
N ALA A 12 5.86 35.68 -13.46
CA ALA A 12 7.02 34.78 -13.30
C ALA A 12 6.68 33.47 -12.56
N GLY A 13 5.68 33.49 -11.67
CA GLY A 13 5.27 32.31 -10.91
C GLY A 13 4.59 31.21 -11.76
N TRP A 14 3.98 31.58 -12.90
CA TRP A 14 3.34 30.63 -13.81
C TRP A 14 4.33 29.92 -14.74
N LEU A 15 5.51 30.50 -14.99
CA LEU A 15 6.56 29.91 -15.84
C LEU A 15 7.47 28.93 -15.09
N LEU A 16 7.36 28.86 -13.76
CA LEU A 16 8.15 27.96 -12.90
C LEU A 16 7.32 26.83 -12.30
N ALA A 17 6.04 26.71 -12.67
CA ALA A 17 5.24 25.54 -12.32
C ALA A 17 5.78 24.34 -13.11
N ALA A 18 6.74 23.61 -12.52
CA ALA A 18 7.13 22.31 -13.02
C ALA A 18 5.86 21.47 -13.16
N PRO A 19 5.64 20.80 -14.31
CA PRO A 19 4.50 19.90 -14.44
C PRO A 19 4.58 18.90 -13.30
N ALA A 20 3.50 18.78 -12.54
CA ALA A 20 3.38 17.69 -11.58
C ALA A 20 3.50 16.39 -12.36
N MET A 21 4.63 15.71 -12.20
CA MET A 21 4.90 14.42 -12.83
C MET A 21 4.01 13.40 -12.11
N ALA A 22 2.77 13.25 -12.58
CA ALA A 22 1.91 12.19 -12.11
C ALA A 22 2.50 10.85 -12.56
N LEU A 23 2.64 9.89 -11.62
CA LEU A 23 2.98 8.52 -11.98
C LEU A 23 1.90 7.96 -12.92
N THR A 24 2.29 7.43 -14.06
CA THR A 24 1.38 6.66 -14.92
C THR A 24 1.17 5.29 -14.28
N ALA A 25 -0.03 5.06 -13.72
CA ALA A 25 -0.39 3.76 -13.18
C ALA A 25 -0.38 2.70 -14.30
N THR A 26 0.30 1.58 -14.07
CA THR A 26 0.26 0.42 -14.97
C THR A 26 -0.81 -0.54 -14.49
N ASN A 27 -1.66 -1.01 -15.42
CA ASN A 27 -2.67 -2.01 -15.11
C ASN A 27 -2.04 -3.41 -15.12
N ALA A 28 -2.10 -4.12 -14.00
CA ALA A 28 -1.56 -5.48 -13.85
C ALA A 28 -2.57 -6.58 -14.22
N GLY A 29 -3.67 -6.24 -14.91
CA GLY A 29 -4.79 -7.11 -15.25
C GLY A 29 -6.00 -6.94 -14.32
N SER A 30 -7.11 -7.58 -14.69
CA SER A 30 -8.31 -7.71 -13.86
C SER A 30 -8.62 -9.19 -13.60
N GLY A 31 -9.29 -9.47 -12.49
CA GLY A 31 -9.67 -10.82 -12.11
C GLY A 31 -10.78 -10.81 -11.08
N SER A 32 -11.45 -11.95 -10.91
CA SER A 32 -12.48 -12.15 -9.90
C SER A 32 -12.05 -13.23 -8.93
N ASN A 33 -12.31 -13.02 -7.65
CA ASN A 33 -12.02 -13.98 -6.61
C ASN A 33 -13.02 -13.82 -5.45
N THR A 34 -13.22 -14.90 -4.70
CA THR A 34 -14.07 -14.90 -3.50
C THR A 34 -13.19 -14.86 -2.26
N PHE A 35 -13.56 -14.00 -1.32
CA PHE A 35 -12.87 -13.80 -0.06
C PHE A 35 -13.82 -14.08 1.10
N MET A 36 -13.35 -14.81 2.11
CA MET A 36 -14.05 -15.01 3.37
C MET A 36 -13.29 -14.27 4.47
N PHE A 37 -14.00 -13.36 5.14
CA PHE A 37 -13.54 -12.68 6.34
C PHE A 37 -14.02 -13.49 7.55
N ILE A 38 -13.11 -13.76 8.48
CA ILE A 38 -13.37 -14.51 9.70
C ILE A 38 -12.96 -13.62 10.86
N ASP A 39 -13.92 -13.29 11.71
CA ASP A 39 -13.70 -12.57 12.96
C ASP A 39 -13.46 -13.61 14.09
N ASN A 40 -12.34 -13.48 14.78
CA ASN A 40 -12.00 -14.29 15.95
C ASN A 40 -12.02 -13.40 17.20
N ASP A 41 -13.20 -13.35 17.81
CA ASP A 41 -13.53 -12.61 19.02
C ASP A 41 -12.84 -13.15 20.30
N VAL A 42 -12.05 -14.24 20.19
CA VAL A 42 -11.28 -14.78 21.34
C VAL A 42 -10.01 -13.97 21.60
N ASP A 43 -9.34 -13.52 20.55
CA ASP A 43 -8.01 -12.89 20.61
C ASP A 43 -7.93 -11.57 19.81
N ASP A 44 -9.07 -11.00 19.41
CA ASP A 44 -9.18 -9.80 18.54
C ASP A 44 -8.46 -9.97 17.18
N GLU A 45 -8.49 -11.20 16.64
CA GLU A 45 -7.86 -11.57 15.38
C GLU A 45 -8.87 -11.58 14.22
N TYR A 46 -8.46 -11.07 13.06
CA TYR A 46 -9.23 -11.14 11.83
C TYR A 46 -8.44 -11.90 10.78
N PHE A 47 -9.09 -12.87 10.14
CA PHE A 47 -8.49 -13.66 9.07
C PHE A 47 -9.21 -13.43 7.75
N ILE A 48 -8.42 -13.52 6.67
CA ILE A 48 -8.93 -13.46 5.32
C ILE A 48 -8.39 -14.66 4.57
N THR A 49 -9.29 -15.43 3.97
CA THR A 49 -8.94 -16.60 3.15
C THR A 49 -9.60 -16.52 1.79
N THR A 50 -9.01 -17.23 0.83
CA THR A 50 -9.45 -17.26 -0.56
C THR A 50 -9.10 -18.59 -1.20
N SER A 51 -9.87 -19.00 -2.22
CA SER A 51 -9.64 -20.21 -3.00
C SER A 51 -8.68 -20.03 -4.18
N SER A 52 -8.30 -18.79 -4.52
CA SER A 52 -7.40 -18.49 -5.65
C SER A 52 -6.29 -17.52 -5.28
N LEU A 53 -5.16 -17.60 -5.99
CA LEU A 53 -3.98 -16.76 -5.77
C LEU A 53 -4.07 -15.39 -6.45
N SER A 54 -4.97 -15.16 -7.40
CA SER A 54 -5.02 -13.90 -8.17
C SER A 54 -6.48 -13.51 -8.48
N PRO A 55 -6.91 -12.27 -8.14
CA PRO A 55 -6.27 -11.35 -7.19
C PRO A 55 -6.15 -12.00 -5.80
N ARG A 56 -5.00 -11.81 -5.12
CA ARG A 56 -4.74 -12.38 -3.80
C ARG A 56 -5.18 -11.42 -2.72
N PHE A 57 -5.98 -11.92 -1.78
CA PHE A 57 -6.19 -11.26 -0.49
C PHE A 57 -6.28 -12.35 0.57
N THR A 58 -5.28 -12.42 1.44
CA THR A 58 -5.22 -13.45 2.49
C THR A 58 -4.29 -13.04 3.62
N GLY A 59 -4.52 -13.58 4.81
CA GLY A 59 -3.65 -13.51 5.98
C GLY A 59 -4.43 -13.11 7.22
N ALA A 60 -3.75 -12.47 8.17
CA ALA A 60 -4.30 -12.03 9.46
C ALA A 60 -3.89 -10.59 9.78
N ASN A 61 -4.70 -9.85 10.54
CA ASN A 61 -4.39 -8.48 10.98
C ASN A 61 -3.24 -8.42 12.00
N ILE A 62 -2.97 -9.51 12.73
CA ILE A 62 -1.85 -9.66 13.65
C ILE A 62 -1.09 -10.96 13.40
N TRP A 63 0.11 -11.09 13.99
CA TRP A 63 0.86 -12.34 13.95
C TRP A 63 0.13 -13.36 14.83
N THR A 64 -0.42 -14.39 14.21
CA THR A 64 -1.21 -15.41 14.89
C THR A 64 -0.33 -16.15 15.88
N ASN A 65 -0.85 -16.39 17.09
CA ASN A 65 -0.19 -17.24 18.07
C ASN A 65 -0.22 -18.74 17.66
N TYR A 66 -1.07 -19.09 16.69
CA TYR A 66 -1.39 -20.48 16.34
C TYR A 66 -0.59 -21.09 15.18
N LYS A 67 -0.04 -20.27 14.27
CA LYS A 67 0.80 -20.77 13.16
C LYS A 67 2.28 -20.50 13.40
N THR A 68 3.06 -21.56 13.55
CA THR A 68 4.53 -21.53 13.58
C THR A 68 5.17 -21.08 12.26
N ASN A 69 4.43 -21.11 11.15
CA ASN A 69 4.93 -20.81 9.80
C ASN A 69 4.24 -19.60 9.14
N GLN A 70 3.70 -18.66 9.93
CA GLN A 70 3.16 -17.43 9.34
C GLN A 70 4.29 -16.64 8.68
N ARG A 71 4.17 -16.42 7.37
CA ARG A 71 5.18 -15.72 6.57
C ARG A 71 4.92 -14.22 6.44
N SER A 72 3.68 -13.76 6.58
CA SER A 72 3.31 -12.35 6.54
C SER A 72 1.95 -12.13 7.21
N LEU A 73 1.65 -10.87 7.55
CA LEU A 73 0.29 -10.45 7.84
C LEU A 73 -0.59 -10.45 6.59
N GLY A 74 -1.87 -10.14 6.77
CA GLY A 74 -2.87 -9.94 5.75
C GLY A 74 -2.42 -8.90 4.73
N TYR A 75 -2.52 -9.24 3.45
CA TYR A 75 -2.21 -8.30 2.36
C TYR A 75 -3.05 -8.61 1.14
N MET A 76 -3.33 -7.56 0.37
CA MET A 76 -3.91 -7.65 -0.95
C MET A 76 -2.82 -7.46 -2.01
N GLY A 77 -2.93 -8.16 -3.12
CA GLY A 77 -2.05 -7.94 -4.27
C GLY A 77 -2.18 -8.97 -5.37
N ASN A 78 -1.35 -8.84 -6.39
CA ASN A 78 -1.15 -9.88 -7.40
C ASN A 78 0.18 -10.63 -7.13
N SER A 79 0.31 -11.84 -7.66
CA SER A 79 1.59 -12.54 -7.68
C SER A 79 2.67 -11.67 -8.35
N GLY A 80 3.76 -11.39 -7.65
CA GLY A 80 4.91 -10.65 -8.21
C GLY A 80 4.86 -9.12 -8.09
N TRP A 81 3.92 -8.54 -7.33
CA TRP A 81 3.78 -7.08 -7.25
C TRP A 81 4.86 -6.36 -6.41
N SER A 82 5.51 -7.05 -5.47
CA SER A 82 6.56 -6.45 -4.65
C SER A 82 7.87 -6.32 -5.43
N TYR A 83 8.07 -5.20 -6.12
CA TYR A 83 9.38 -4.83 -6.69
C TYR A 83 10.28 -4.31 -5.57
N SER A 84 11.54 -4.74 -5.53
CA SER A 84 12.53 -4.25 -4.55
C SER A 84 13.02 -2.84 -4.88
N ASN A 85 13.36 -2.06 -3.84
CA ASN A 85 13.94 -0.72 -3.93
C ASN A 85 13.06 0.27 -4.70
N ARG A 86 11.76 0.30 -4.43
CA ARG A 86 10.80 1.20 -5.08
C ARG A 86 9.82 1.74 -4.05
N TYR A 87 9.44 2.99 -4.22
CA TYR A 87 8.24 3.48 -3.57
C TYR A 87 7.01 2.87 -4.24
N LEU A 88 6.12 2.35 -3.41
CA LEU A 88 4.87 1.76 -3.83
C LEU A 88 3.73 2.50 -3.15
N ASP A 89 2.65 2.63 -3.91
CA ASP A 89 1.38 3.19 -3.49
C ASP A 89 0.32 2.13 -3.73
N LEU A 90 -0.63 2.01 -2.81
CA LEU A 90 -1.72 1.06 -2.94
C LEU A 90 -2.98 1.63 -2.29
N TRP A 91 -4.05 1.70 -3.07
CA TRP A 91 -5.36 2.12 -2.63
C TRP A 91 -6.47 1.32 -3.29
N ILE A 92 -7.67 1.35 -2.70
CA ILE A 92 -8.91 0.87 -3.31
C ILE A 92 -9.77 2.08 -3.66
N ASP A 93 -10.05 2.27 -4.95
CA ASP A 93 -11.01 3.30 -5.38
C ASP A 93 -12.36 3.06 -4.72
N ASN A 94 -12.94 4.11 -4.13
CA ASN A 94 -14.20 4.05 -3.37
C ASN A 94 -14.20 2.98 -2.26
N SER A 95 -13.08 2.84 -1.54
CA SER A 95 -12.96 1.86 -0.45
C SER A 95 -14.16 1.92 0.52
N PRO A 96 -14.85 0.79 0.75
CA PRO A 96 -15.97 0.72 1.70
C PRO A 96 -15.50 0.74 3.16
N ILE A 97 -14.20 0.56 3.40
CA ILE A 97 -13.57 0.55 4.73
C ILE A 97 -12.48 1.61 4.81
N ASN A 98 -12.29 2.18 6.00
CA ASN A 98 -11.25 3.17 6.24
C ASN A 98 -9.88 2.49 6.38
N GLN A 99 -8.86 3.01 5.68
CA GLN A 99 -7.48 2.54 5.72
C GLN A 99 -7.37 1.02 5.53
N PRO A 100 -7.81 0.47 4.37
CA PRO A 100 -7.70 -0.97 4.08
C PRO A 100 -6.26 -1.48 4.10
N PHE A 101 -5.28 -0.58 3.97
CA PHE A 101 -3.85 -0.88 3.95
C PHE A 101 -3.10 0.09 4.87
N LEU A 102 -2.27 -0.45 5.76
CA LEU A 102 -1.45 0.32 6.70
C LEU A 102 0.01 0.48 6.23
N GLY A 103 0.38 -0.18 5.14
CA GLY A 103 1.72 -0.15 4.58
C GLY A 103 2.00 -1.35 3.67
N LEU A 104 3.25 -1.45 3.24
CA LEU A 104 3.71 -2.55 2.39
C LEU A 104 3.88 -3.83 3.20
N ARG A 105 3.40 -4.96 2.67
CA ARG A 105 3.61 -6.28 3.27
C ARG A 105 5.11 -6.51 3.54
N CYS A 106 5.43 -6.89 4.77
CA CYS A 106 6.76 -7.36 5.14
C CYS A 106 6.69 -8.82 5.61
N MET A 107 7.52 -9.68 5.03
CA MET A 107 7.54 -11.10 5.39
C MET A 107 8.41 -11.34 6.62
N SER A 108 8.08 -12.33 7.45
CA SER A 108 8.93 -12.72 8.60
C SER A 108 10.34 -13.14 8.20
N THR A 109 10.55 -13.50 6.92
CA THR A 109 11.87 -13.80 6.34
C THR A 109 12.59 -12.58 5.73
N GLY A 110 11.94 -11.41 5.69
CA GLY A 110 12.50 -10.19 5.13
C GLY A 110 13.48 -9.52 6.10
N ALA A 111 14.56 -8.96 5.57
CA ALA A 111 15.51 -8.20 6.38
C ALA A 111 14.84 -6.91 6.89
N ASN A 112 15.00 -6.61 8.17
CA ASN A 112 14.50 -5.38 8.83
C ASN A 112 12.97 -5.22 8.81
N CYS A 113 12.20 -6.31 8.72
CA CYS A 113 10.75 -6.23 8.86
C CYS A 113 10.36 -5.85 10.30
N PRO A 114 9.53 -4.81 10.49
CA PRO A 114 9.04 -4.44 11.82
C PRO A 114 8.20 -5.57 12.43
N ALA A 115 8.09 -5.58 13.76
CA ALA A 115 7.21 -6.50 14.48
C ALA A 115 5.72 -6.34 14.07
N SER A 116 5.34 -5.17 13.55
CA SER A 116 4.02 -4.94 12.97
C SER A 116 3.77 -5.68 11.66
N GLY A 117 4.77 -6.32 11.04
CA GLY A 117 4.61 -7.15 9.85
C GLY A 117 4.32 -6.42 8.53
N TYR A 118 4.47 -5.10 8.52
CA TYR A 118 4.44 -4.26 7.33
C TYR A 118 5.49 -3.14 7.42
N ILE A 119 5.98 -2.68 6.28
CA ILE A 119 6.78 -1.45 6.19
C ILE A 119 5.81 -0.26 6.18
N PRO A 120 5.97 0.71 7.10
CA PRO A 120 5.10 1.88 7.16
C PRO A 120 5.23 2.71 5.88
N ALA A 121 4.11 3.27 5.46
CA ALA A 121 4.07 4.30 4.42
C ALA A 121 4.23 5.69 5.04
N ASP A 122 4.69 6.66 4.26
CA ASP A 122 4.77 8.05 4.73
C ASP A 122 3.39 8.69 4.87
N VAL A 123 2.41 8.23 4.06
CA VAL A 123 1.04 8.76 4.06
C VAL A 123 0.02 7.64 4.15
N LEU A 124 -0.94 7.78 5.07
CA LEU A 124 -2.11 6.91 5.21
C LEU A 124 -3.38 7.71 4.97
N ASP A 125 -4.14 7.30 3.96
CA ASP A 125 -5.41 7.91 3.57
C ASP A 125 -6.57 6.93 3.78
N LYS A 126 -7.81 7.42 3.70
CA LYS A 126 -9.00 6.58 3.84
C LYS A 126 -9.01 5.36 2.91
N ALA A 127 -8.45 5.50 1.71
CA ALA A 127 -8.49 4.47 0.67
C ALA A 127 -7.27 3.54 0.66
N GLY A 128 -6.19 3.86 1.40
CA GLY A 128 -4.95 3.11 1.34
C GLY A 128 -3.74 3.92 1.81
N PHE A 129 -2.57 3.63 1.24
CA PHE A 129 -1.32 4.29 1.59
C PHE A 129 -0.55 4.78 0.36
N SER A 130 0.32 5.76 0.58
CA SER A 130 1.25 6.27 -0.42
C SER A 130 2.67 6.38 0.13
N HIS A 131 3.65 6.18 -0.74
CA HIS A 131 5.06 6.39 -0.49
C HIS A 131 5.62 5.45 0.59
N ALA A 132 5.41 4.15 0.42
CA ALA A 132 6.10 3.12 1.22
C ALA A 132 7.31 2.58 0.43
N MET A 133 8.50 2.60 1.04
CA MET A 133 9.72 2.10 0.41
C MET A 133 9.81 0.58 0.56
N SER A 134 9.75 -0.16 -0.55
CA SER A 134 10.11 -1.58 -0.51
C SER A 134 11.60 -1.77 -0.23
N GLY A 135 11.91 -2.84 0.50
CA GLY A 135 13.26 -3.24 0.82
C GLY A 135 14.02 -3.82 -0.38
N THR A 136 15.12 -4.50 -0.06
CA THR A 136 16.06 -5.02 -1.07
C THR A 136 15.61 -6.32 -1.74
N SER A 137 14.45 -6.88 -1.34
CA SER A 137 13.92 -8.12 -1.89
C SER A 137 12.39 -8.08 -1.94
N VAL A 138 11.75 -9.11 -2.49
CA VAL A 138 10.28 -9.24 -2.45
C VAL A 138 9.72 -9.52 -1.04
N ALA A 139 10.59 -9.83 -0.08
CA ALA A 139 10.23 -10.18 1.29
C ALA A 139 10.15 -8.97 2.21
N ASN A 140 10.67 -7.82 1.80
CA ASN A 140 10.67 -6.55 2.53
C ASN A 140 10.35 -5.43 1.56
#